data_AF-A0A7Z1AHY6-F1
#
_entry.id   AF-A0A7Z1AHY6-F1
#
_cell.length_a   1.000
_cell.length_b   1.000
_cell.length_c   1.000
_cell.angle_alpha   90.00
_cell.angle_beta   90.00
_cell.angle_gamma   90.00
#
_symmetry.space_group_name_H-M   'P 1'
#
loop_
_entity.id
_entity.type
_entity.pdbx_description
1 polymer ?
#
loop_
_entity_poly.entity_id
_entity_poly.type
_entity_poly.pdbx_seq_one_letter_code
_entity_poly.pdbx_strand_id
1 'polypeptide(L)'
;MVTRFDPMRDMDRIFNSVMREAPANPGMPLDLYRSGDEFIAKMDLPGVDPSTIDIDVEERTLTISAERKAETAKDIQWLSHERPSGAFARQLTLGNGVALDGISASYRDGVLTLTIPVAEAAKPRKIAVAVEDSAHDEAQTIEADARDSDEN
;
A
#
# COMPACT_ATOMS: atom_id res chain seq x y z
N MET A 1 -17.17 27.96 10.54
CA MET A 1 -15.82 27.34 10.63
C MET A 1 -15.87 26.09 9.76
N VAL A 2 -15.46 26.22 8.49
CA VAL A 2 -15.54 25.13 7.50
C VAL A 2 -14.32 24.24 7.70
N THR A 3 -14.54 22.98 8.08
CA THR A 3 -13.49 21.97 8.13
C THR A 3 -13.01 21.71 6.70
N ARG A 4 -11.76 22.11 6.40
CA ARG A 4 -11.06 21.76 5.17
C ARG A 4 -10.95 20.23 5.13
N PHE A 5 -11.72 19.63 4.23
CA PHE A 5 -11.58 18.23 3.85
C PHE A 5 -10.23 18.12 3.10
N ASP A 6 -9.24 17.52 3.75
CA ASP A 6 -7.86 17.43 3.24
C ASP A 6 -7.54 15.94 2.97
N PRO A 7 -7.97 15.38 1.81
CA PRO A 7 -8.04 13.94 1.56
C PRO A 7 -6.69 13.21 1.58
N MET A 8 -5.56 13.93 1.50
CA MET A 8 -4.21 13.35 1.60
C MET A 8 -3.79 13.06 3.05
N ARG A 9 -4.21 13.89 4.02
CA ARG A 9 -3.79 13.75 5.43
C ARG A 9 -4.59 12.69 6.19
N ASP A 10 -5.82 12.42 5.78
CA ASP A 10 -6.64 11.39 6.41
C ASP A 10 -6.20 9.97 5.98
N MET A 11 -5.56 9.83 4.82
CA MET A 11 -4.95 8.57 4.36
C MET A 11 -3.68 8.22 5.16
N ASP A 12 -2.87 9.22 5.50
CA ASP A 12 -1.72 9.07 6.41
C ASP A 12 -2.15 8.72 7.85
N ARG A 13 -3.35 9.14 8.27
CA ARG A 13 -3.87 8.84 9.62
C ARG A 13 -4.39 7.40 9.74
N ILE A 14 -4.93 6.83 8.66
CA ILE A 14 -5.28 5.40 8.56
C ILE A 14 -4.01 4.53 8.46
N PHE A 15 -3.00 4.98 7.70
CA PHE A 15 -1.69 4.32 7.60
C PHE A 15 -0.97 4.27 8.95
N ASN A 16 -1.06 5.34 9.75
CA ASN A 16 -0.48 5.40 11.10
C ASN A 16 -1.32 4.70 12.20
N SER A 17 -2.64 4.53 12.03
CA SER A 17 -3.47 3.81 13.02
C SER A 17 -3.36 2.28 12.89
N VAL A 18 -3.05 1.76 11.69
CA VAL A 18 -2.85 0.33 11.43
C VAL A 18 -1.46 -0.16 11.88
N MET A 19 -0.48 0.74 12.03
CA MET A 19 0.86 0.40 12.53
C MET A 19 0.93 0.10 14.05
N ARG A 20 -0.19 0.15 14.78
CA ARG A 20 -0.21 0.01 16.26
C ARG A 20 -0.48 -1.41 16.77
N GLU A 21 -0.80 -2.38 15.92
CA GLU A 21 -1.33 -3.67 16.39
C GLU A 21 -0.63 -4.94 15.89
N ALA A 22 0.58 -4.83 15.31
CA ALA A 22 1.48 -5.97 15.34
C ALA A 22 2.29 -5.87 16.64
N PRO A 23 2.10 -6.75 17.66
CA PRO A 23 3.04 -6.82 18.77
C PRO A 23 4.43 -6.92 18.15
N ALA A 24 5.36 -6.08 18.60
CA ALA A 24 6.74 -6.16 18.17
C ALA A 24 7.20 -7.60 18.43
N ASN A 25 7.29 -8.43 17.39
CA ASN A 25 7.78 -9.79 17.51
C ASN A 25 9.30 -9.64 17.62
N PRO A 26 9.89 -9.80 18.82
CA PRO A 26 11.31 -9.51 19.02
C PRO A 26 12.22 -10.40 18.16
N GLY A 27 11.69 -11.48 17.57
CA GLY A 27 12.44 -12.39 16.71
C GLY A 27 12.49 -12.05 15.22
N MET A 28 11.71 -11.08 14.74
CA MET A 28 11.67 -10.66 13.33
C MET A 28 11.47 -9.14 13.26
N PRO A 29 12.51 -8.32 13.50
CA PRO A 29 12.43 -6.88 13.29
C PRO A 29 12.21 -6.56 11.80
N LEU A 30 11.63 -5.40 11.50
CA LEU A 30 11.23 -5.00 10.15
C LEU A 30 11.51 -3.53 9.93
N ASP A 31 12.18 -3.22 8.82
CA ASP A 31 12.17 -1.89 8.20
C ASP A 31 11.21 -1.91 7.01
N LEU A 32 10.32 -0.93 6.93
CA LEU A 32 9.41 -0.75 5.81
C LEU A 32 9.51 0.69 5.31
N TYR A 33 9.85 0.85 4.03
CA TYR A 33 9.98 2.17 3.41
C TYR A 33 9.55 2.15 1.95
N ARG A 34 9.26 3.33 1.41
CA ARG A 34 8.95 3.52 0.00
C ARG A 34 10.18 4.02 -0.75
N SER A 35 10.44 3.44 -1.92
CA SER A 35 11.48 3.87 -2.86
C SER A 35 10.85 4.07 -4.23
N GLY A 36 10.46 5.31 -4.55
CA GLY A 36 9.78 5.63 -5.81
C GLY A 36 8.43 4.95 -5.95
N ASP A 37 8.34 4.02 -6.89
CA ASP A 37 7.13 3.24 -7.23
C ASP A 37 7.12 1.85 -6.57
N GLU A 38 7.93 1.64 -5.54
CA GLU A 38 8.00 0.36 -4.82
C GLU A 38 8.00 0.58 -3.30
N PHE A 39 7.38 -0.35 -2.57
CA PHE A 39 7.57 -0.50 -1.13
C PHE A 39 8.57 -1.63 -0.87
N ILE A 40 9.55 -1.37 -0.01
CA ILE A 40 10.59 -2.32 0.37
C ILE A 40 10.42 -2.66 1.85
N ALA A 41 10.21 -3.94 2.13
CA ALA A 41 10.14 -4.49 3.47
C ALA A 41 11.40 -5.34 3.73
N LYS A 42 12.19 -5.02 4.75
CA LYS A 42 13.41 -5.76 5.14
C LYS A 42 13.26 -6.33 6.53
N MET A 43 13.37 -7.65 6.65
CA MET A 43 13.23 -8.35 7.92
C MET A 43 14.51 -9.10 8.26
N ASP A 44 15.01 -8.92 9.49
CA ASP A 44 16.15 -9.67 9.97
C ASP A 44 15.70 -11.05 10.44
N LEU A 45 16.18 -12.07 9.75
CA LEU A 45 15.94 -13.48 10.00
C LEU A 45 17.25 -14.28 10.02
N PRO A 46 18.32 -13.84 10.73
CA PRO A 46 19.59 -14.55 10.71
C PRO A 46 19.44 -15.98 11.23
N GLY A 47 20.08 -16.94 10.56
CA GLY A 47 20.03 -18.37 10.95
C GLY A 47 18.68 -19.07 10.72
N VAL A 48 17.72 -18.43 10.05
CA VAL A 48 16.55 -19.10 9.51
C VAL A 48 16.93 -19.93 8.29
N ASP A 49 16.37 -21.14 8.22
CA ASP A 49 16.48 -22.02 7.06
C ASP A 49 15.57 -21.46 5.94
N PRO A 50 16.12 -21.07 4.76
CA PRO A 50 15.31 -20.47 3.70
C PRO A 50 14.13 -21.33 3.24
N SER A 51 14.23 -22.66 3.39
CA SER A 51 13.14 -23.58 3.04
C SER A 51 11.93 -23.49 3.97
N THR A 52 12.10 -22.87 5.15
CA THR A 52 11.02 -22.64 6.12
C THR A 52 10.39 -21.26 5.98
N ILE A 53 10.94 -20.41 5.10
CA ILE A 53 10.38 -19.09 4.83
C ILE A 53 9.20 -19.26 3.89
N ASP A 54 8.04 -18.86 4.37
CA ASP A 54 6.79 -18.93 3.64
C ASP A 54 6.12 -17.56 3.63
N ILE A 55 5.63 -17.18 2.45
CA ILE A 55 5.11 -15.85 2.16
C ILE A 55 3.79 -16.01 1.41
N ASP A 56 2.71 -15.75 2.11
CA ASP A 56 1.35 -15.86 1.59
C ASP A 56 0.70 -14.49 1.47
N VAL A 57 -0.11 -14.33 0.43
CA VAL A 57 -0.97 -13.16 0.25
C VAL A 57 -2.41 -13.64 0.15
N GLU A 58 -3.21 -13.30 1.15
CA GLU A 58 -4.65 -13.58 1.14
C GLU A 58 -5.41 -12.26 1.23
N GLU A 59 -6.29 -12.02 0.25
CA GLU A 59 -7.00 -10.76 0.03
C GLU A 59 -6.06 -9.55 -0.09
N ARG A 60 -5.68 -8.95 1.04
CA ARG A 60 -4.70 -7.85 1.13
C ARG A 60 -3.80 -7.99 2.36
N THR A 61 -3.71 -9.17 2.93
CA THR A 61 -2.86 -9.45 4.08
C THR A 61 -1.70 -10.31 3.62
N LEU A 62 -0.50 -9.74 3.67
CA LEU A 62 0.75 -10.43 3.44
C LEU A 62 1.20 -11.06 4.75
N THR A 63 1.21 -12.39 4.80
CA THR A 63 1.68 -13.17 5.95
C THR A 63 3.06 -13.71 5.63
N ILE A 64 4.02 -13.42 6.51
CA ILE A 64 5.38 -13.93 6.45
C ILE A 64 5.58 -14.86 7.63
N SER A 65 5.94 -16.10 7.36
CA SER A 65 6.30 -17.08 8.37
C SER A 65 7.70 -17.63 8.13
N ALA A 66 8.39 -17.98 9.22
CA ALA A 66 9.76 -18.48 9.18
C ALA A 66 10.07 -19.29 10.45
N GLU A 67 10.96 -20.27 10.36
CA GLU A 67 11.40 -21.03 11.51
C GLU A 67 12.92 -20.97 11.70
N ARG A 68 13.35 -20.60 12.92
CA ARG A 68 14.73 -20.80 13.35
C ARG A 68 14.82 -22.01 14.27
N LYS A 69 15.44 -23.07 13.79
CA LYS A 69 15.64 -24.30 14.56
C LYS A 69 16.41 -24.00 15.85
N ALA A 70 15.88 -24.47 16.98
CA ALA A 70 16.59 -24.43 18.26
C ALA A 70 17.70 -25.48 18.27
N GLU A 71 18.83 -25.15 18.90
CA GLU A 71 19.88 -26.13 19.17
C GLU A 71 19.44 -27.03 20.34
N THR A 72 19.27 -28.33 20.08
CA THR A 72 18.67 -29.28 21.05
C THR A 72 19.56 -30.50 21.33
N ALA A 73 20.86 -30.42 21.06
CA ALA A 73 21.76 -31.55 21.34
C ALA A 73 21.82 -31.87 22.84
N LYS A 74 21.85 -33.17 23.16
CA LYS A 74 21.70 -33.70 24.53
C LYS A 74 22.79 -33.25 25.51
N ASP A 75 23.94 -32.85 24.98
CA ASP A 75 25.13 -32.49 25.76
C ASP A 75 25.40 -30.97 25.78
N ILE A 76 24.40 -30.14 25.45
CA ILE A 76 24.55 -28.67 25.49
C ILE A 76 24.31 -28.16 26.92
N GLN A 77 25.33 -27.53 27.50
CA GLN A 77 25.20 -26.70 28.69
C GLN A 77 25.20 -25.22 28.28
N TRP A 78 24.03 -24.57 28.39
CA TRP A 78 23.90 -23.15 28.11
C TRP A 78 24.59 -22.30 29.18
N LEU A 79 25.54 -21.46 28.75
CA LEU A 79 26.11 -20.40 29.60
C LEU A 79 25.32 -19.08 29.43
N SER A 80 24.82 -18.81 28.23
CA SER A 80 23.81 -17.78 27.92
C SER A 80 22.96 -18.25 26.73
N HIS A 81 21.69 -17.84 26.70
CA HIS A 81 20.72 -18.22 25.66
C HIS A 81 19.81 -17.03 25.34
N GLU A 82 20.33 -16.10 24.54
CA GLU A 82 19.66 -14.83 24.21
C GLU A 82 19.08 -14.81 22.78
N ARG A 83 19.55 -15.72 21.92
CA ARG A 83 19.09 -15.82 20.53
C ARG A 83 17.66 -16.36 20.53
N PRO A 84 16.67 -15.65 19.95
CA PRO A 84 15.33 -16.19 19.84
C PRO A 84 15.33 -17.37 18.88
N SER A 85 14.59 -18.44 19.17
CA SER A 85 14.42 -19.61 18.30
C SER A 85 12.95 -20.04 18.27
N GLY A 86 12.57 -20.81 17.26
CA GLY A 86 11.20 -21.27 17.03
C GLY A 86 10.57 -20.63 15.80
N ALA A 87 9.24 -20.69 15.74
CA ALA A 87 8.46 -20.11 14.66
C ALA A 87 8.25 -18.61 14.86
N PHE A 88 8.45 -17.85 13.80
CA PHE A 88 8.15 -16.43 13.71
C PHE A 88 7.08 -16.22 12.65
N ALA A 89 6.13 -15.35 12.95
CA ALA A 89 5.16 -14.89 11.99
C ALA A 89 4.98 -13.38 12.12
N ARG A 90 4.74 -12.73 10.98
CA ARG A 90 4.38 -11.32 10.91
C ARG A 90 3.40 -11.12 9.76
N GLN A 91 2.42 -10.26 10.00
CA GLN A 91 1.42 -9.89 9.00
C GLN A 91 1.54 -8.41 8.66
N LEU A 92 1.38 -8.10 7.38
CA LEU A 92 1.37 -6.75 6.84
C LEU A 92 0.10 -6.55 6.02
N THR A 93 -0.73 -5.59 6.40
CA THR A 93 -1.91 -5.22 5.62
C THR A 93 -1.48 -4.28 4.49
N LEU A 94 -1.83 -4.66 3.26
CA LEU A 94 -1.46 -3.96 2.05
C LEU A 94 -2.57 -3.00 1.60
N GLY A 95 -2.23 -1.73 1.41
CA GLY A 95 -3.18 -0.73 0.92
C GLY A 95 -3.66 -1.01 -0.51
N ASN A 96 -4.69 -0.29 -0.95
CA ASN A 96 -5.28 -0.44 -2.29
C ASN A 96 -4.34 -0.04 -3.45
N GLY A 97 -3.21 0.60 -3.13
CA GLY A 97 -2.26 1.14 -4.10
C GLY A 97 -1.11 0.22 -4.50
N VAL A 98 -1.14 -1.07 -4.16
CA VAL A 98 -0.06 -2.02 -4.52
C VAL A 98 -0.51 -3.05 -5.54
N ALA A 99 0.41 -3.49 -6.40
CA ALA A 99 0.22 -4.57 -7.34
C ALA A 99 0.68 -5.89 -6.71
N LEU A 100 -0.29 -6.68 -6.23
CA LEU A 100 -0.04 -7.94 -5.52
C LEU A 100 0.67 -8.98 -6.38
N ASP A 101 0.35 -9.04 -7.67
CA ASP A 101 0.92 -10.00 -8.63
C ASP A 101 2.41 -9.75 -8.92
N GLY A 102 2.92 -8.56 -8.57
CA GLY A 102 4.31 -8.16 -8.79
C GLY A 102 5.21 -8.27 -7.56
N ILE A 103 4.71 -8.84 -6.47
CA ILE A 103 5.51 -8.98 -5.24
C ILE A 103 6.67 -9.95 -5.50
N SER A 104 7.87 -9.55 -5.12
CA SER A 104 9.06 -10.40 -5.17
C SER A 104 9.77 -10.46 -3.84
N ALA A 105 10.47 -11.56 -3.59
CA ALA A 105 11.17 -11.83 -2.36
C ALA A 105 12.62 -12.26 -2.65
N SER A 106 13.55 -11.83 -1.81
CA SER A 106 14.93 -12.30 -1.82
C SER A 106 15.44 -12.45 -0.40
N TYR A 107 16.24 -13.48 -0.16
CA TYR A 107 16.86 -13.73 1.14
C TYR A 107 18.37 -13.81 0.98
N ARG A 108 19.09 -12.93 1.67
CA ARG A 108 20.55 -12.85 1.61
C ARG A 108 21.11 -12.43 2.96
N ASP A 109 22.18 -13.09 3.39
CA ASP A 109 22.93 -12.73 4.61
C ASP A 109 22.05 -12.62 5.86
N GLY A 110 21.00 -13.44 5.95
CA GLY A 110 20.06 -13.41 7.08
C GLY A 110 18.99 -12.33 7.00
N VAL A 111 18.85 -11.62 5.87
CA VAL A 111 17.84 -10.58 5.67
C VAL A 111 16.87 -10.99 4.56
N LEU A 112 15.57 -11.03 4.87
CA LEU A 112 14.50 -11.19 3.90
C LEU A 112 14.06 -9.82 3.40
N THR A 113 14.20 -9.59 2.09
CA THR A 113 13.76 -8.36 1.41
C THR A 113 12.57 -8.67 0.52
N LEU A 114 11.44 -8.01 0.78
CA LEU A 114 10.26 -8.02 -0.07
C LEU A 114 10.18 -6.72 -0.85
N THR A 115 9.92 -6.82 -2.14
CA THR A 115 9.69 -5.69 -3.05
C THR A 115 8.24 -5.75 -3.51
N ILE A 116 7.48 -4.72 -3.18
CA ILE A 116 6.04 -4.64 -3.41
C ILE A 116 5.79 -3.44 -4.34
N PRO A 117 5.53 -3.66 -5.64
CA PRO A 117 5.34 -2.57 -6.59
C PRO A 117 4.02 -1.82 -6.34
N VAL A 118 4.04 -0.52 -6.60
CA VAL A 118 2.85 0.34 -6.60
C VAL A 118 2.02 0.03 -7.84
N ALA A 119 0.71 -0.13 -7.66
CA ALA A 119 -0.19 -0.38 -8.77
C ALA A 119 -0.20 0.80 -9.76
N GLU A 120 -0.14 0.53 -11.05
CA GLU A 120 -0.21 1.56 -12.10
C GLU A 120 -1.45 2.47 -11.96
N ALA A 121 -2.58 1.90 -11.54
CA ALA A 121 -3.81 2.65 -11.29
C ALA A 121 -3.72 3.63 -10.11
N ALA A 122 -2.79 3.39 -9.17
CA ALA A 122 -2.57 4.24 -8.00
C ALA A 122 -1.52 5.33 -8.25
N LYS A 123 -0.86 5.33 -9.42
CA LYS A 123 0.06 6.41 -9.79
C LYS A 123 -0.73 7.70 -10.05
N PRO A 124 -0.23 8.86 -9.60
CA PRO A 124 -0.92 10.13 -9.78
C PRO A 124 -1.09 10.44 -11.27
N ARG A 125 -2.34 10.64 -11.71
CA ARG A 125 -2.67 11.05 -13.08
C ARG A 125 -3.02 12.54 -13.09
N LYS A 126 -2.42 13.31 -14.00
CA LYS A 126 -2.84 14.69 -14.24
C LYS A 126 -4.12 14.70 -15.07
N ILE A 127 -5.15 15.40 -14.60
CA ILE A 127 -6.37 15.65 -15.37
C ILE A 127 -6.24 17.04 -16.00
N ALA A 128 -6.29 17.11 -17.33
CA ALA A 128 -6.37 18.38 -18.04
C ALA A 128 -7.83 18.86 -18.01
N VAL A 129 -8.03 20.14 -17.70
CA VAL A 129 -9.35 20.78 -17.78
C VAL A 129 -9.56 21.24 -19.21
N ALA A 130 -10.59 20.72 -19.88
CA ALA A 130 -11.05 21.24 -21.16
C ALA A 130 -11.96 22.46 -20.90
N VAL A 131 -11.72 23.55 -21.63
CA VAL A 131 -12.62 24.71 -21.65
C VAL A 131 -13.61 24.48 -22.77
N GLU A 132 -14.90 24.33 -22.44
CA GLU A 132 -15.97 24.36 -23.43
C GLU A 132 -16.26 25.82 -23.78
N ASP A 133 -16.14 26.15 -25.07
CA ASP A 133 -16.41 27.49 -25.59
C ASP A 133 -17.92 27.61 -25.86
N SER A 134 -18.65 28.12 -24.87
CA SER A 134 -20.08 28.44 -25.00
C SER A 134 -20.25 29.76 -25.75
N ALA A 135 -19.97 29.76 -27.05
CA ALA A 135 -20.33 30.85 -27.95
C ALA A 135 -21.09 30.28 -29.14
N HIS A 136 -22.43 30.30 -29.05
CA HIS A 136 -23.39 30.61 -30.12
C HIS A 136 -24.82 30.31 -29.63
N ASP A 137 -25.46 31.27 -28.97
CA ASP A 137 -26.92 31.39 -28.96
C ASP A 137 -27.26 32.89 -28.92
N GLU A 138 -26.99 33.58 -30.04
CA GLU A 138 -27.47 34.95 -30.25
C GLU A 138 -28.89 34.90 -30.79
N ALA A 139 -29.77 35.54 -30.03
CA ALA A 139 -31.18 35.71 -30.25
C ALA A 139 -31.54 36.25 -31.65
N GLN A 140 -32.52 35.61 -32.30
CA GLN A 140 -33.37 36.27 -33.28
C GLN A 140 -34.72 36.61 -32.64
N THR A 141 -34.79 37.79 -32.02
CA THR A 141 -36.05 38.50 -31.81
C THR A 141 -36.37 39.21 -33.12
N ILE A 142 -37.31 38.68 -33.90
CA ILE A 142 -37.91 39.38 -35.03
C ILE A 142 -39.11 40.14 -34.46
N GLU A 143 -39.05 41.46 -34.54
CA GLU A 143 -40.07 42.42 -34.13
C GLU A 143 -41.40 42.15 -34.85
N ALA A 144 -42.49 42.21 -34.07
CA ALA A 144 -43.84 42.31 -34.60
C ALA A 144 -44.06 43.74 -35.12
N ASP A 145 -44.24 43.91 -36.44
CA ASP A 145 -44.86 45.11 -36.99
C ASP A 145 -46.28 44.76 -37.46
N ALA A 146 -47.24 45.45 -36.87
CA ALA A 146 -48.66 45.33 -37.12
C ALA A 146 -49.09 46.36 -38.17
N ARG A 147 -49.64 45.89 -39.29
CA ARG A 147 -50.58 46.60 -40.17
C ARG A 147 -51.53 45.53 -40.73
N ASP A 148 -52.68 45.32 -40.12
CA ASP A 148 -53.94 46.06 -40.30
C ASP A 148 -54.52 45.95 -41.73
N SER A 149 -55.85 45.87 -41.77
CA SER A 149 -56.78 45.95 -42.91
C SER A 149 -56.96 44.74 -43.85
N ASP A 150 -58.09 44.06 -43.62
CA ASP A 150 -59.22 43.90 -44.55
C ASP A 150 -59.10 43.09 -45.86
N GLU A 151 -60.07 42.19 -45.98
CA GLU A 151 -60.97 42.02 -47.13
C GLU A 151 -60.89 40.71 -47.95
N ASN A 152 -62.01 39.98 -47.85
CA ASN A 152 -62.64 38.99 -48.75
C ASN A 152 -62.22 37.51 -48.70
#